data_AF-A0A7X7F7V0-F1
#
_entry.id   AF-A0A7X7F7V0-F1
#
_cell.length_a   1.000
_cell.length_b   1.000
_cell.length_c   1.000
_cell.angle_alpha   90.00
_cell.angle_beta   90.00
_cell.angle_gamma   90.00
#
_symmetry.space_group_name_H-M   'P 1'
#
loop_
_entity.id
_entity.type
_entity.pdbx_description
1 polymer ?
#
loop_
_entity_poly.entity_id
_entity_poly.type
_entity_poly.pdbx_seq_one_letter_code
_entity_poly.pdbx_strand_id
1 'polypeptide(L)'
;LREALVGPDGFAAIRDKTVLALMPGEATALTRRTGEAEETVILGGDGQWFSAQPAPAAASAQAIEDVLRALSPLTASATAALASARDADFGLAPPANEWVVATRIAARPIIILHLGRRREDGSVYARVKGEDAVFILPADTADILSASLIQ
;
A
#
# COMPACT_ATOMS: atom_id res chain seq x y z
N LEU A 1 24.60 -2.52 44.76
CA LEU A 1 23.76 -3.36 43.87
C LEU A 1 23.33 -2.46 42.72
N ARG A 2 23.50 -2.90 41.47
CA ARG A 2 23.51 -2.07 40.26
C ARG A 2 22.11 -1.55 39.89
N GLU A 3 22.01 -0.26 39.59
CA GLU A 3 20.88 0.38 38.91
C GLU A 3 20.66 -0.25 37.53
N ALA A 4 19.42 -0.60 37.20
CA ALA A 4 19.01 -0.94 35.84
C ALA A 4 18.05 0.15 35.36
N LEU A 5 18.56 0.97 34.44
CA LEU A 5 17.82 1.97 33.70
C LEU A 5 16.68 1.32 32.91
N VAL A 6 15.43 1.59 33.31
CA VAL A 6 14.32 1.60 32.37
C VAL A 6 14.33 2.98 31.72
N GLY A 7 14.88 3.05 30.51
CA GLY A 7 14.78 4.26 29.68
C GLY A 7 13.32 4.50 29.24
N PRO A 8 12.93 5.76 28.98
CA PRO A 8 11.54 6.12 28.66
C PRO A 8 11.00 5.55 27.32
N ASP A 9 11.78 4.76 26.59
CA ASP A 9 11.45 4.26 25.25
C ASP A 9 10.88 2.82 25.22
N GLY A 10 10.64 2.22 26.38
CA GLY A 10 10.36 0.78 26.53
C GLY A 10 9.00 0.26 26.02
N PHE A 11 8.08 1.11 25.55
CA PHE A 11 6.73 0.67 25.14
C PHE A 11 6.28 1.15 23.75
N ALA A 12 7.09 1.93 23.03
CA ALA A 12 6.72 2.41 21.69
C ALA A 12 7.00 1.40 20.56
N ALA A 13 7.75 0.32 20.85
CA ALA A 13 8.31 -0.56 19.82
C ALA A 13 7.43 -1.77 19.45
N ILE A 14 6.26 -1.94 20.07
CA ILE A 14 5.28 -2.96 19.68
C ILE A 14 3.94 -2.27 19.38
N ARG A 15 3.96 -1.38 18.39
CA ARG A 15 2.72 -1.08 17.66
C ARG A 15 2.69 -2.02 16.48
N ASP A 16 1.58 -2.73 16.30
CA ASP A 16 1.31 -3.48 15.09
C ASP A 16 1.63 -2.59 13.89
N LYS A 17 2.70 -2.92 13.17
CA LYS A 17 3.17 -2.16 12.00
C LYS A 17 2.42 -2.55 10.73
N THR A 18 1.40 -3.40 10.87
CA THR A 18 0.56 -3.87 9.80
C THR A 18 -0.32 -2.72 9.34
N VAL A 19 -0.06 -2.24 8.12
CA VAL A 19 -0.86 -1.21 7.44
C VAL A 19 -2.08 -1.84 6.78
N LEU A 20 -1.88 -3.02 6.19
CA LEU A 20 -2.93 -3.77 5.51
C LEU A 20 -2.61 -5.26 5.56
N ALA A 21 -3.63 -6.07 5.79
CA ALA A 21 -3.55 -7.52 5.62
C ALA A 21 -4.61 -7.94 4.60
N LEU A 22 -4.20 -8.00 3.33
CA LEU A 22 -5.00 -8.56 2.24
C LEU A 22 -4.55 -10.01 2.03
N MET A 23 -5.45 -10.99 1.91
CA MET A 23 -5.01 -12.29 1.39
C MET A 23 -4.88 -12.18 -0.14
N PRO A 24 -3.76 -12.61 -0.76
CA PRO A 24 -3.54 -12.45 -2.20
C PRO A 24 -4.65 -13.08 -3.04
N GLY A 25 -5.16 -14.22 -2.58
CA GLY A 25 -6.26 -14.92 -3.23
C GLY A 25 -7.60 -14.20 -3.12
N GLU A 26 -7.75 -13.18 -2.29
CA GLU A 26 -9.02 -12.44 -2.18
C GLU A 26 -9.14 -11.32 -3.21
N ALA A 27 -8.02 -10.83 -3.75
CA ALA A 27 -8.02 -9.78 -4.74
C ALA A 27 -8.63 -10.25 -6.07
N THR A 28 -9.48 -9.41 -6.65
CA THR A 28 -10.16 -9.65 -7.93
C THR A 28 -9.87 -8.56 -8.96
N ALA A 29 -9.48 -7.36 -8.52
CA ALA A 29 -8.97 -6.31 -9.38
C ALA A 29 -7.93 -5.48 -8.62
N LEU A 30 -6.94 -4.96 -9.35
CA LEU A 30 -6.01 -3.96 -8.87
C LEU A 30 -6.05 -2.78 -9.84
N THR A 31 -6.21 -1.59 -9.30
CA THR A 31 -6.10 -0.34 -10.06
C THR A 31 -5.01 0.50 -9.43
N ARG A 32 -4.04 0.90 -10.24
CA ARG A 32 -3.00 1.86 -9.88
C ARG A 32 -3.24 3.16 -10.62
N ARG A 33 -3.26 4.27 -9.89
CA ARG A 33 -3.37 5.62 -10.44
C ARG A 33 -2.13 6.42 -10.09
N THR A 34 -1.53 7.04 -11.10
CA THR A 34 -0.33 7.88 -10.95
C THR A 34 -0.50 9.12 -11.80
N GLY A 35 -0.80 10.27 -11.17
CA GLY A 35 -1.17 11.48 -11.90
C GLY A 35 -2.42 11.24 -12.76
N GLU A 36 -2.30 11.40 -14.08
CA GLU A 36 -3.38 11.14 -15.05
C GLU A 36 -3.40 9.70 -15.59
N ALA A 37 -2.36 8.90 -15.30
CA ALA A 37 -2.29 7.52 -15.74
C ALA A 37 -3.10 6.60 -14.82
N GLU A 38 -3.87 5.68 -15.42
CA GLU A 38 -4.58 4.61 -14.72
C GLU A 38 -4.25 3.26 -15.36
N GLU A 39 -3.81 2.32 -14.54
CA GLU A 39 -3.58 0.93 -14.91
C GLU A 39 -4.55 0.07 -14.09
N THR A 40 -5.48 -0.60 -14.76
CA THR A 40 -6.40 -1.52 -14.08
C THR A 40 -6.18 -2.93 -14.61
N VAL A 41 -6.00 -3.88 -13.70
CA VAL A 41 -5.93 -5.31 -14.00
C VAL A 41 -7.03 -6.05 -13.26
N ILE A 42 -7.61 -7.05 -13.92
CA ILE A 42 -8.75 -7.82 -13.40
C ILE A 42 -8.42 -9.31 -13.50
N LEU A 43 -8.80 -10.06 -12.46
CA LEU A 43 -8.71 -11.51 -12.45
C LEU A 43 -9.86 -12.10 -13.28
N GLY A 44 -9.50 -12.78 -14.37
CA GLY A 44 -10.42 -13.52 -15.22
C GLY A 44 -10.98 -14.77 -14.55
N GLY A 45 -12.07 -15.30 -15.09
CA GLY A 45 -12.69 -16.54 -14.58
C GLY A 45 -11.83 -17.80 -14.76
N ASP A 46 -10.81 -17.73 -15.61
CA ASP A 46 -9.76 -18.72 -15.82
C ASP A 46 -8.61 -18.62 -14.81
N GLY A 47 -8.63 -17.61 -13.93
CA GLY A 47 -7.59 -17.35 -12.94
C GLY A 47 -6.39 -16.57 -13.49
N GLN A 48 -6.45 -16.07 -14.72
CA GLN A 48 -5.40 -15.23 -15.30
C GLN A 48 -5.71 -13.74 -15.10
N TRP A 49 -4.67 -12.92 -14.95
CA TRP A 49 -4.83 -11.47 -14.84
C TRP A 49 -4.73 -10.81 -16.22
N PHE A 50 -5.63 -9.87 -16.48
CA PHE A 50 -5.68 -9.11 -17.73
C PHE A 50 -5.75 -7.62 -17.46
N SER A 51 -5.08 -6.82 -18.28
CA SER A 51 -5.26 -5.36 -18.25
C SER A 51 -6.64 -5.02 -18.82
N ALA A 52 -7.38 -4.18 -18.10
CA ALA A 52 -8.64 -3.58 -18.52
C ALA A 52 -8.49 -2.10 -18.86
N GLN A 53 -7.50 -1.41 -18.26
CA GLN A 53 -7.09 -0.04 -18.56
C GLN A 53 -5.56 0.04 -18.63
N PRO A 54 -5.00 0.84 -19.55
CA PRO A 54 -5.71 1.75 -20.48
C PRO A 54 -6.35 1.05 -21.69
N ALA A 55 -5.95 -0.18 -22.00
CA ALA A 55 -6.54 -1.00 -23.05
C ALA A 55 -6.43 -2.49 -22.71
N PRO A 56 -7.28 -3.36 -23.28
CA PRO A 56 -7.17 -4.80 -23.11
C PRO A 56 -5.81 -5.34 -23.57
N ALA A 57 -5.01 -5.85 -22.65
CA ALA A 57 -3.67 -6.38 -22.91
C ALA A 57 -3.27 -7.46 -21.90
N ALA A 58 -2.18 -8.17 -22.19
CA ALA A 58 -1.56 -9.08 -21.22
C ALA A 58 -1.02 -8.26 -20.04
N ALA A 59 -1.46 -8.62 -18.83
CA ALA A 59 -0.89 -8.03 -17.63
C ALA A 59 0.40 -8.75 -17.23
N SER A 60 1.27 -8.06 -16.53
CA SER A 60 2.46 -8.66 -15.93
C SER A 60 2.08 -9.48 -14.71
N ALA A 61 1.95 -10.81 -14.89
CA ALA A 61 1.65 -11.73 -13.79
C ALA A 61 2.67 -11.58 -12.64
N GLN A 62 3.95 -11.43 -12.97
CA GLN A 62 5.01 -11.23 -11.99
C GLN A 62 4.82 -9.93 -11.19
N ALA A 63 4.56 -8.80 -11.86
CA ALA A 63 4.35 -7.53 -11.16
C ALA A 63 3.11 -7.57 -10.25
N ILE A 64 2.03 -8.22 -10.71
CA ILE A 64 0.81 -8.40 -9.92
C ILE A 64 1.09 -9.26 -8.68
N GLU A 65 1.78 -10.38 -8.85
CA GLU A 65 2.14 -11.25 -7.72
C GLU A 65 3.02 -10.52 -6.70
N ASP A 66 3.99 -9.72 -7.16
CA ASP A 66 4.87 -8.95 -6.28
C ASP A 66 4.10 -7.87 -5.52
N VAL A 67 3.16 -7.17 -6.17
CA VAL A 67 2.27 -6.20 -5.52
C VAL A 67 1.35 -6.89 -4.51
N LEU A 68 0.68 -7.99 -4.88
CA LEU A 68 -0.19 -8.71 -3.95
C LEU A 68 0.57 -9.25 -2.74
N ARG A 69 1.81 -9.70 -2.93
CA ARG A 69 2.71 -10.12 -1.86
C ARG A 69 3.09 -8.96 -0.95
N ALA A 70 3.42 -7.80 -1.53
CA ALA A 70 3.73 -6.59 -0.77
C ALA A 70 2.53 -6.09 0.06
N LEU A 71 1.29 -6.33 -0.41
CA LEU A 71 0.06 -6.01 0.31
C LEU A 71 -0.33 -7.05 1.37
N SER A 72 0.43 -8.15 1.52
CA SER A 72 0.08 -9.35 2.31
C SER A 72 1.21 -9.89 3.22
N PRO A 73 1.40 -9.37 4.44
CA PRO A 73 0.85 -8.13 4.96
C PRO A 73 1.72 -6.94 4.53
N LEU A 74 1.07 -5.82 4.25
CA LEU A 74 1.76 -4.55 4.11
C LEU A 74 2.26 -4.08 5.47
N THR A 75 3.58 -3.98 5.61
CA THR A 75 4.21 -3.54 6.86
C THR A 75 4.88 -2.20 6.70
N ALA A 76 4.61 -1.30 7.64
CA ALA A 76 5.27 -0.02 7.74
C ALA A 76 6.63 -0.18 8.45
N SER A 77 7.62 0.62 8.07
CA SER A 77 8.84 0.77 8.86
C SER A 77 8.56 1.55 10.15
N ALA A 78 7.70 2.57 10.06
CA ALA A 78 7.29 3.44 11.15
C ALA A 78 5.89 4.05 10.92
N THR A 79 5.30 4.58 11.98
CA THR A 79 4.07 5.40 11.93
C THR A 79 4.48 6.87 11.98
N ALA A 80 4.15 7.64 10.95
CA ALA A 80 4.44 9.08 10.89
C ALA A 80 3.45 9.89 11.74
N ALA A 81 2.17 9.50 11.75
CA ALA A 81 1.13 10.14 12.53
C ALA A 81 0.03 9.14 12.88
N LEU A 82 -0.62 9.30 14.04
CA LEU A 82 -1.74 8.45 14.45
C LEU A 82 -3.12 9.08 14.25
N ALA A 83 -3.21 10.41 14.28
CA ALA A 83 -4.46 11.14 14.12
C ALA A 83 -4.19 12.59 13.71
N SER A 84 -5.20 13.24 13.13
CA SER A 84 -5.23 14.69 12.85
C SER A 84 -4.11 15.22 11.95
N ALA A 85 -3.41 14.33 11.25
CA ALA A 85 -2.46 14.67 10.21
C ALA A 85 -3.18 15.17 8.96
N ARG A 86 -2.81 16.36 8.47
CA ARG A 86 -3.32 16.87 7.19
C ARG A 86 -2.63 16.12 6.04
N ASP A 87 -3.41 15.58 5.12
CA ASP A 87 -2.91 14.81 3.97
C ASP A 87 -1.86 15.58 3.14
N ALA A 88 -2.04 16.90 3.00
CA ALA A 88 -1.11 17.77 2.29
C ALA A 88 0.32 17.76 2.88
N ASP A 89 0.45 17.60 4.20
CA ASP A 89 1.77 17.59 4.87
C ASP A 89 2.60 16.37 4.44
N PHE A 90 1.92 15.27 4.09
CA PHE A 90 2.50 13.99 3.67
C PHE A 90 2.43 13.76 2.15
N GLY A 91 1.87 14.69 1.39
CA GLY A 91 1.66 14.54 -0.05
C GLY A 91 0.58 13.51 -0.41
N LEU A 92 -0.41 13.31 0.46
CA LEU A 92 -1.56 12.41 0.25
C LEU A 92 -2.78 13.14 -0.35
N ALA A 93 -2.68 14.46 -0.57
CA ALA A 93 -3.73 15.27 -1.19
C ALA A 93 -3.12 16.31 -2.18
N PRO A 94 -3.06 16.00 -3.49
CA PRO A 94 -3.36 14.69 -4.09
C PRO A 94 -2.27 13.66 -3.76
N PRO A 95 -2.61 12.35 -3.72
CA PRO A 95 -1.61 11.30 -3.56
C PRO A 95 -0.74 11.18 -4.82
N ALA A 96 0.52 10.80 -4.64
CA ALA A 96 1.44 10.55 -5.75
C ALA A 96 1.09 9.25 -6.50
N ASN A 97 0.71 8.21 -5.76
CA ASN A 97 0.12 7.00 -6.31
C ASN A 97 -1.11 6.60 -5.48
N GLU A 98 -2.18 6.17 -6.12
CA GLU A 98 -3.34 5.56 -5.46
C GLU A 98 -3.49 4.12 -5.94
N TRP A 99 -3.63 3.20 -4.99
CA TRP A 99 -3.97 1.81 -5.24
C TRP A 99 -5.40 1.55 -4.80
N VAL A 100 -6.21 1.00 -5.69
CA VAL A 100 -7.55 0.49 -5.40
C VAL A 100 -7.52 -1.01 -5.59
N VAL A 101 -7.83 -1.74 -4.53
CA VAL A 101 -7.88 -3.20 -4.54
C VAL A 101 -9.33 -3.62 -4.37
N ALA A 102 -9.89 -4.27 -5.39
CA ALA A 102 -11.18 -4.93 -5.25
C ALA A 102 -10.96 -6.33 -4.68
N THR A 103 -11.80 -6.72 -3.72
CA THR A 103 -11.71 -8.03 -3.07
C THR A 103 -13.04 -8.79 -3.16
N ARG A 104 -12.96 -10.11 -3.01
CA ARG A 104 -14.13 -10.99 -2.84
C ARG A 104 -14.75 -10.93 -1.44
N ILE A 105 -14.19 -10.14 -0.52
CA ILE A 105 -14.66 -10.04 0.88
C ILE A 105 -15.79 -9.04 0.96
N ALA A 106 -17.01 -9.50 1.26
CA ALA A 106 -18.18 -8.62 1.36
C ALA A 106 -18.03 -7.50 2.40
N ALA A 107 -17.30 -7.73 3.50
CA ALA A 107 -17.05 -6.74 4.55
C ALA A 107 -16.05 -5.65 4.15
N ARG A 108 -15.15 -5.93 3.20
CA ARG A 108 -14.14 -4.99 2.68
C ARG A 108 -13.98 -5.19 1.17
N PRO A 109 -15.01 -4.81 0.39
CA PRO A 109 -15.03 -5.08 -1.05
C PRO A 109 -14.02 -4.23 -1.81
N ILE A 110 -13.65 -3.07 -1.25
CA ILE A 110 -12.68 -2.14 -1.84
C ILE A 110 -11.75 -1.64 -0.73
N ILE A 111 -10.45 -1.76 -0.97
CA ILE A 111 -9.39 -1.16 -0.14
C ILE A 111 -8.70 -0.09 -1.00
N ILE A 112 -8.52 1.11 -0.44
CA ILE A 112 -7.80 2.20 -1.12
C ILE A 112 -6.57 2.53 -0.30
N LEU A 113 -5.39 2.44 -0.92
CA LEU A 113 -4.11 2.81 -0.34
C LEU A 113 -3.55 4.02 -1.09
N HIS A 114 -3.35 5.11 -0.36
CA HIS A 114 -2.71 6.31 -0.87
C HIS A 114 -1.22 6.29 -0.54
N LEU A 115 -0.39 6.52 -1.55
CA LEU A 115 1.04 6.76 -1.40
C LEU A 115 1.32 8.23 -1.66
N GLY A 116 1.96 8.87 -0.70
CA GLY A 116 2.27 10.29 -0.73
C GLY A 116 3.70 10.58 -1.15
N ARG A 117 4.28 11.60 -0.51
CA ARG A 117 5.62 12.09 -0.81
C ARG A 117 6.68 11.03 -0.49
N ARG A 118 7.63 10.86 -1.42
CA ARG A 118 8.86 10.08 -1.20
C ARG A 118 9.89 10.89 -0.40
N ARG A 119 10.55 10.23 0.54
CA ARG A 119 11.59 10.78 1.42
C ARG A 119 12.97 10.52 0.83
N GLU A 120 13.99 11.18 1.38
CA GLU A 120 15.38 11.06 0.90
C GLU A 120 15.94 9.64 1.02
N ASP A 121 15.48 8.88 2.02
CA ASP A 121 15.82 7.46 2.24
C ASP A 121 15.06 6.50 1.30
N GLY A 122 14.27 7.02 0.37
CA GLY A 122 13.42 6.25 -0.54
C GLY A 122 12.13 5.74 0.09
N SER A 123 11.90 5.91 1.39
CA SER A 123 10.62 5.56 2.00
C SER A 123 9.50 6.48 1.53
N VAL A 124 8.25 6.02 1.56
CA VAL A 124 7.08 6.82 1.17
C VAL A 124 6.06 6.88 2.28
N TYR A 125 5.39 8.02 2.41
CA TYR A 125 4.22 8.09 3.26
C TYR A 125 3.07 7.30 2.64
N ALA A 126 2.30 6.61 3.47
CA ALA A 126 1.13 5.87 3.03
C ALA A 126 -0.03 5.99 4.01
N ARG A 127 -1.25 5.95 3.49
CA ARG A 127 -2.48 5.92 4.29
C ARG A 127 -3.50 5.02 3.63
N VAL A 128 -4.15 4.16 4.41
CA VAL A 128 -5.33 3.43 3.95
C VAL A 128 -6.53 4.36 4.12
N LYS A 129 -7.33 4.51 3.06
CA LYS A 129 -8.53 5.36 3.11
C LYS A 129 -9.49 4.84 4.19
N GLY A 130 -9.90 5.74 5.07
CA GLY A 130 -10.72 5.41 6.24
C GLY A 130 -9.92 5.19 7.52
N GLU A 131 -8.58 5.18 7.45
CA GLU A 131 -7.72 5.21 8.63
C GLU A 131 -7.12 6.60 8.86
N ASP A 132 -7.06 6.98 10.14
CA ASP A 132 -6.44 8.24 10.58
C ASP A 132 -4.90 8.17 10.65
N ALA A 133 -4.34 6.97 10.71
CA ALA A 133 -2.90 6.80 10.78
C ALA A 133 -2.24 7.10 9.42
N VAL A 134 -1.06 7.71 9.48
CA VAL A 134 -0.14 7.84 8.34
C VAL A 134 1.07 6.98 8.65
N PHE A 135 1.38 6.08 7.74
CA PHE A 135 2.46 5.12 7.83
C PHE A 135 3.61 5.53 6.92
N ILE A 136 4.79 4.95 7.19
CA ILE A 136 5.96 5.07 6.33
C ILE A 136 6.25 3.67 5.79
N LEU A 137 6.15 3.51 4.48
CA LEU A 137 6.53 2.27 3.81
C LEU A 137 8.02 2.31 3.45
N PRO A 138 8.76 1.20 3.64
CA PRO A 138 10.17 1.14 3.26
C PRO A 138 10.34 1.28 1.75
N ALA A 139 11.56 1.68 1.33
CA ALA A 139 11.87 1.93 -0.08
C ALA A 139 11.57 0.72 -0.96
N ASP A 140 11.97 -0.50 -0.55
CA ASP A 140 11.74 -1.73 -1.32
C ASP A 140 10.24 -1.95 -1.61
N THR A 141 9.38 -1.79 -0.61
CA THR A 141 7.93 -1.88 -0.79
C THR A 141 7.40 -0.76 -1.68
N ALA A 142 7.90 0.46 -1.51
CA ALA A 142 7.49 1.60 -2.31
C ALA A 142 7.86 1.43 -3.79
N ASP A 143 9.03 0.86 -4.09
CA ASP A 143 9.49 0.56 -5.44
C ASP A 143 8.59 -0.49 -6.10
N ILE A 144 8.26 -1.58 -5.39
CA ILE A 144 7.30 -2.60 -5.87
C ILE A 144 5.94 -1.96 -6.19
N LEU A 145 5.42 -1.12 -5.30
CA LEU A 145 4.12 -0.45 -5.49
C LEU A 145 4.15 0.66 -6.54
N SER A 146 5.32 1.01 -7.06
CA SER A 146 5.48 1.96 -8.18
C SER A 146 5.69 1.27 -9.52
N ALA A 147 5.84 -0.06 -9.54
CA ALA A 147 5.99 -0.84 -10.76
C ALA A 147 4.71 -0.80 -11.61
N SER A 148 4.89 -0.80 -12.93
CA SER A 148 3.79 -0.92 -13.89
C SER A 148 3.22 -2.35 -13.86
N LEU A 149 1.90 -2.45 -13.98
CA LEU A 149 1.19 -3.74 -13.98
C LEU A 149 1.02 -4.32 -15.37
N ILE A 150 1.32 -3.54 -16.40
CA ILE A 150 1.16 -3.90 -17.80
C ILE A 150 2.53 -4.08 -18.46
N GLN A 151 2.57 -4.71 -19.63
CA GLN A 151 3.78 -4.96 -20.42
C GLN A 151 3.80 -4.05 -21.65
#